data_AF-A0A953UCK0-F1
#
_entry.id   AF-A0A953UCK0-F1
#
_cell.length_a   1.000
_cell.length_b   1.000
_cell.length_c   1.000
_cell.angle_alpha   90.00
_cell.angle_beta   90.00
_cell.angle_gamma   90.00
#
_symmetry.space_group_name_H-M   'P 1'
#
loop_
_entity.id
_entity.type
_entity.pdbx_description
1 polymer ?
#
loop_
_entity_poly.entity_id
_entity_poly.type
_entity_poly.pdbx_seq_one_letter_code
_entity_poly.pdbx_strand_id
1 'polypeptide(L)' 'MKHLLLVAALAVAALSQSVTPAPNPAPAGSLEPNLSTAPDGSLILTWIEPAKDGSASLRYSIRKGATWSEPRTIAANRHF' A
#
# COMPACT_ATOMS: atom_id res chain seq x y z
N MET A 1 43.88 9.20 -12.44
CA MET A 1 43.32 9.15 -11.06
C MET A 1 42.14 10.11 -10.82
N LYS A 2 42.03 11.25 -11.51
CA LYS A 2 40.91 12.21 -11.36
C LYS A 2 39.57 11.70 -11.92
N HIS A 3 39.61 10.95 -13.03
CA HIS A 3 38.42 10.39 -13.68
C HIS A 3 37.77 9.23 -12.90
N LEU A 4 38.57 8.49 -12.12
CA LEU A 4 38.09 7.34 -11.33
C LEU A 4 37.26 7.81 -10.11
N LEU A 5 37.58 8.98 -9.55
CA LEU A 5 36.82 9.60 -8.45
C LEU A 5 35.47 10.17 -8.90
N LEU A 6 35.35 10.65 -10.15
CA LEU A 6 34.08 11.18 -10.67
C LEU A 6 33.04 10.09 -10.92
N VAL A 7 33.47 8.92 -11.40
CA VAL A 7 32.57 7.78 -11.66
C VAL A 7 32.04 7.17 -10.35
N ALA A 8 32.88 7.12 -9.31
CA ALA A 8 32.45 6.66 -7.99
C ALA A 8 31.41 7.59 -7.34
N ALA A 9 31.53 8.91 -7.51
CA ALA A 9 30.58 9.87 -6.94
C ALA A 9 29.20 9.86 -7.62
N LEU A 10 29.11 9.60 -8.94
CA LEU A 10 27.83 9.45 -9.64
C LEU A 10 27.09 8.16 -9.26
N ALA A 11 27.81 7.09 -8.92
CA ALA A 11 27.19 5.82 -8.56
C ALA A 11 26.50 5.86 -7.17
N VAL A 12 27.02 6.65 -6.23
CA VAL A 12 26.45 6.78 -4.87
C VAL A 12 25.16 7.61 -4.87
N ALA A 13 25.08 8.67 -5.70
CA ALA A 13 23.87 9.48 -5.82
C ALA A 13 22.68 8.73 -6.47
N ALA A 14 22.98 7.77 -7.35
CA ALA A 14 21.96 6.95 -8.03
C ALA A 14 21.27 5.90 -7.12
N LEU A 15 21.75 5.71 -5.90
CA LEU A 15 21.22 4.74 -4.94
C LEU A 15 20.43 5.37 -3.79
N SER A 16 20.24 6.69 -3.80
CA SER A 16 19.41 7.38 -2.81
C SER A 16 17.93 7.09 -3.08
N GLN A 17 17.44 5.99 -2.51
CA GLN A 17 16.01 5.70 -2.44
C GLN A 17 15.41 6.50 -1.28
N SER A 18 14.41 7.32 -1.57
CA SER A 18 13.61 7.98 -0.52
C SER A 18 12.37 7.14 -0.22
N VAL A 19 12.11 6.93 1.07
CA VAL A 19 10.85 6.36 1.53
C VAL A 19 9.91 7.50 1.85
N THR A 20 8.81 7.60 1.12
CA THR A 20 7.76 8.57 1.40
C THR A 20 6.53 7.86 1.97
N PRO A 21 5.90 8.41 3.02
CA PRO A 21 4.65 7.87 3.51
C PRO A 21 3.58 7.86 2.41
N ALA A 22 2.87 6.74 2.27
CA ALA A 22 1.67 6.67 1.45
C ALA A 22 0.43 6.83 2.35
N PRO A 23 -0.64 7.51 1.88
CA PRO A 23 -1.91 7.54 2.61
C PRO A 23 -2.41 6.12 2.86
N ASN A 24 -2.99 5.86 4.03
CA ASN A 24 -3.67 4.60 4.32
C ASN A 24 -5.16 4.76 4.00
N PRO A 25 -5.73 3.98 3.05
CA PRO A 25 -7.15 4.06 2.72
C PRO A 25 -8.05 3.32 3.74
N ALA A 26 -7.48 2.52 4.64
CA ALA A 26 -8.23 1.79 5.66
C ALA A 26 -8.55 2.71 6.87
N PRO A 27 -9.78 2.71 7.39
CA PRO A 27 -10.13 3.48 8.57
C PRO A 27 -9.44 2.95 9.83
N ALA A 28 -9.34 3.79 10.86
CA ALA A 28 -8.81 3.39 12.16
C ALA A 28 -9.59 2.20 12.75
N GLY A 29 -8.88 1.25 13.34
CA GLY A 29 -9.46 0.00 13.86
C GLY A 29 -9.57 -1.12 12.83
N SER A 30 -9.16 -0.90 11.57
CA SER A 30 -9.02 -1.97 10.59
C SER A 30 -7.92 -2.96 10.98
N LEU A 31 -8.10 -4.22 10.61
CA LEU A 31 -7.25 -5.36 10.97
C LEU A 31 -6.78 -6.12 9.71
N GLU A 32 -5.80 -6.99 9.89
CA GLU A 32 -5.35 -7.96 8.87
C GLU A 32 -5.05 -7.35 7.49
N PRO A 33 -4.14 -6.36 7.39
CA PRO A 33 -3.83 -5.75 6.10
C PRO A 33 -3.07 -6.74 5.21
N ASN A 34 -3.47 -6.82 3.95
CA ASN A 34 -2.73 -7.54 2.92
C ASN A 34 -2.60 -6.69 1.65
N LEU A 35 -1.37 -6.47 1.21
CA LEU A 35 -1.01 -5.68 0.02
C LEU A 35 -0.53 -6.61 -1.09
N SER A 36 -1.10 -6.46 -2.29
CA SER A 36 -0.74 -7.25 -3.46
C SER A 36 -0.64 -6.37 -4.71
N THR A 37 0.03 -6.87 -5.75
CA THR A 37 0.16 -6.18 -7.03
C THR A 37 -0.67 -6.88 -8.08
N ALA A 38 -1.50 -6.13 -8.82
CA ALA A 38 -2.28 -6.63 -9.93
C ALA A 38 -1.43 -6.76 -11.21
N PRO A 39 -1.88 -7.53 -12.23
CA PRO A 39 -1.14 -7.68 -13.48
C PRO A 39 -0.87 -6.36 -14.24
N ASP A 40 -1.70 -5.33 -14.04
CA ASP A 40 -1.53 -4.00 -14.62
C ASP A 40 -0.56 -3.11 -13.83
N GLY A 41 0.07 -3.64 -12.77
CA GLY A 41 0.98 -2.92 -11.89
C GLY A 41 0.32 -2.07 -10.82
N SER A 42 -1.02 -2.00 -10.77
CA SER A 42 -1.73 -1.35 -9.67
C SER A 42 -1.58 -2.13 -8.36
N LEU A 43 -1.64 -1.44 -7.22
CA LEU A 43 -1.62 -2.10 -5.91
C LEU A 43 -3.05 -2.32 -5.42
N ILE A 44 -3.30 -3.43 -4.76
CA ILE A 44 -4.56 -3.74 -4.08
C ILE A 44 -4.24 -3.92 -2.61
N LEU A 45 -4.79 -3.05 -1.76
CA LEU A 45 -4.78 -3.23 -0.31
C LEU A 45 -6.13 -3.79 0.12
N THR A 46 -6.10 -4.87 0.89
CA THR A 46 -7.27 -5.47 1.56
C THR A 46 -7.14 -5.36 3.07
N TRP A 47 -8.26 -5.24 3.77
CA TRP A 47 -8.33 -5.19 5.24
C TRP A 47 -9.68 -5.66 5.76
N ILE A 48 -9.73 -5.99 7.05
CA ILE A 48 -10.94 -6.32 7.79
C ILE A 48 -11.42 -5.09 8.58
N GLU A 49 -12.69 -4.74 8.43
CA GLU A 49 -13.39 -3.76 9.27
C GLU A 49 -14.27 -4.49 10.29
N PRO A 50 -13.90 -4.53 11.58
CA PRO A 50 -14.76 -5.08 12.61
C PRO A 50 -15.90 -4.12 12.94
N ALA A 51 -17.08 -4.68 13.20
CA ALA A 51 -18.25 -3.96 13.70
C ALA A 51 -18.50 -4.26 15.18
N LYS A 52 -19.23 -3.37 15.85
CA LYS A 52 -19.54 -3.51 17.29
C LYS A 52 -20.43 -4.69 17.62
N ASP A 53 -21.20 -5.17 16.65
CA ASP A 53 -22.10 -6.33 16.77
C ASP A 53 -21.37 -7.68 16.60
N GLY A 54 -20.03 -7.65 16.51
CA GLY A 54 -19.20 -8.85 16.31
C GLY A 54 -19.14 -9.33 14.87
N SER A 55 -19.79 -8.64 13.93
CA SER A 55 -19.60 -8.90 12.50
C SER A 55 -18.33 -8.24 11.96
N ALA A 56 -17.90 -8.67 10.78
CA ALA A 56 -16.74 -8.11 10.09
C ALA A 56 -16.98 -8.00 8.59
N SER A 57 -16.41 -6.97 7.97
CA SER A 57 -16.44 -6.77 6.51
C SER A 57 -15.03 -6.81 5.93
N LEU A 58 -14.86 -7.54 4.83
CA LEU A 58 -13.64 -7.51 4.03
C LEU A 58 -13.75 -6.40 3.00
N ARG A 59 -12.79 -5.48 3.02
CA ARG A 59 -12.74 -4.31 2.14
C ARG A 59 -11.45 -4.30 1.32
N TYR A 60 -11.45 -3.48 0.27
CA TYR A 60 -10.26 -3.20 -0.50
C TYR A 60 -10.25 -1.80 -1.11
N SER A 61 -9.06 -1.32 -1.47
CA SER A 61 -8.85 -0.15 -2.31
C SER A 61 -7.71 -0.42 -3.30
N ILE A 62 -7.81 0.16 -4.50
CA ILE A 62 -6.80 0.03 -5.55
C ILE A 62 -5.98 1.32 -5.63
N ARG A 63 -4.65 1.19 -5.62
CA ARG A 63 -3.74 2.30 -5.89
C ARG A 63 -3.31 2.31 -7.34
N LYS A 64 -3.54 3.43 -8.03
CA LYS A 64 -2.97 3.73 -9.35
C LYS A 64 -2.13 4.99 -9.24
N GLY A 65 -0.83 4.88 -9.56
CA GLY A 65 0.11 5.97 -9.32
C GLY A 65 0.17 6.32 -7.83
N ALA A 66 -0.14 7.57 -7.48
CA ALA A 66 -0.12 8.05 -6.09
C ALA A 66 -1.47 7.94 -5.35
N THR A 67 -2.55 7.55 -6.04
CA THR A 67 -3.92 7.72 -5.56
C THR A 67 -4.60 6.39 -5.29
N TRP A 68 -5.25 6.29 -4.14
CA TRP A 68 -6.15 5.19 -3.79
C TRP A 68 -7.56 5.46 -4.34
N SER A 69 -8.26 4.42 -4.76
CA SER A 69 -9.70 4.49 -5.01
C SER A 69 -10.48 4.60 -3.70
N GLU A 70 -11.74 4.99 -3.77
CA GLU A 70 -12.68 4.78 -2.67
C GLU A 70 -12.68 3.30 -2.23
N PRO A 71 -12.75 3.02 -0.92
CA PRO A 71 -12.91 1.66 -0.41
C PRO A 71 -14.14 0.97 -0.97
N ARG A 72 -13.98 -0.31 -1.30
CA ARG A 72 -15.04 -1.18 -1.83
C ARG A 72 -15.16 -2.43 -0.97
N THR A 73 -16.35 -2.98 -0.92
CA THR A 73 -16.66 -4.19 -0.14
C THR A 73 -16.47 -5.44 -0.98
N ILE A 74 -15.75 -6.43 -0.45
CA ILE A 74 -15.68 -7.79 -1.02
C ILE A 74 -16.74 -8.67 -0.35
N ALA A 75 -16.80 -8.64 0.98
CA ALA A 75 -17.79 -9.36 1.78
C ALA A 75 -18.21 -8.49 2.97
N ALA A 76 -19.47 -8.55 3.36
CA ALA A 76 -20.02 -7.75 4.46
C ALA A 76 -20.64 -8.64 5.55
N ASN A 77 -20.66 -8.12 6.77
CA ASN A 77 -21.43 -8.65 7.90
C ASN A 77 -21.19 -10.14 8.18
N ARG A 78 -19.94 -10.61 8.02
CA ARG A 78 -19.59 -11.98 8.37
C ARG A 78 -19.42 -12.11 9.87
N HIS A 79 -20.11 -13.08 10.47
CA HIS A 79 -19.89 -13.50 11.85
C HIS A 79 -18.81 -14.60 11.89
N PHE A 80 -17.99 -14.58 12.93
CA PHE A 80 -16.93 -15.58 13.20
C PHE A 80 -17.22 -16.35 14.48
#